data_AF-A0A916NJW5-F1
#
_entry.id   AF-A0A916NJW5-F1
#
_cell.length_a   1.000
_cell.length_b   1.000
_cell.length_c   1.000
_cell.angle_alpha   90.00
_cell.angle_beta   90.00
_cell.angle_gamma   90.00
#
_symmetry.space_group_name_H-M   'P 1'
#
loop_
_entity.id
_entity.type
_entity.pdbx_description
1 polymer ?
#
loop_
_entity_poly.entity_id
_entity_poly.type
_entity_poly.pdbx_seq_one_letter_code
_entity_poly.pdbx_strand_id
1 'polypeptide(L)'
;MLEGLFDIKNDRRLGMYLYRMGFGMWLLYLVLGAPAMRTYLHYRTDCGVLSFALMVISFSIAMVYDYFHNPVAYETKKKWLFISYVVLAGVIYFLEFKGSNNFLDLKWLLNFM
;
A
#
# COMPACT_ATOMS: atom_id res chain seq x y z
N MET A 1 -19.16 16.01 16.15
CA MET A 1 -18.69 14.75 16.78
C MET A 1 -17.68 13.95 15.95
N LEU A 2 -17.55 14.17 14.63
CA LEU A 2 -16.51 13.53 13.78
C LEU A 2 -15.18 14.29 13.69
N GLU A 3 -15.14 15.57 14.10
CA GLU A 3 -13.95 16.44 13.95
C GLU A 3 -12.73 15.98 14.77
N GLY A 4 -12.92 15.21 15.85
CA GLY A 4 -11.81 14.64 16.62
C GLY A 4 -11.39 13.22 16.18
N LEU A 5 -12.22 12.51 15.39
CA LEU A 5 -11.96 11.11 15.04
C LEU A 5 -10.98 10.96 13.86
N PHE A 6 -10.82 12.02 13.06
CA PHE A 6 -9.90 12.12 11.93
C PHE A 6 -8.84 13.21 12.13
N ASP A 7 -8.54 13.58 13.38
CA ASP A 7 -7.40 14.47 13.65
C ASP A 7 -6.09 13.67 13.55
N ILE A 8 -5.73 13.29 12.32
CA ILE A 8 -4.52 12.53 11.98
C ILE A 8 -3.25 13.26 12.44
N LYS A 9 -3.35 14.59 12.59
CA LYS A 9 -2.26 15.42 13.11
C LYS A 9 -2.00 15.16 14.59
N ASN A 10 -3.02 14.85 15.38
CA ASN A 10 -2.92 14.71 16.84
C ASN A 10 -3.08 13.26 17.34
N ASP A 11 -3.72 12.37 16.58
CA ASP A 11 -3.96 10.98 16.99
C ASP A 11 -3.37 9.95 16.02
N ARG A 12 -2.39 9.19 16.52
CA ARG A 12 -1.65 8.15 15.78
C ARG A 12 -2.46 6.86 15.58
N ARG A 13 -3.58 6.70 16.27
CA ARG A 13 -4.36 5.44 16.32
C ARG A 13 -4.87 5.00 14.96
N LEU A 14 -5.32 5.93 14.11
CA LEU A 14 -5.86 5.61 12.78
C LEU A 14 -4.84 4.87 11.92
N GLY A 15 -3.61 5.38 11.85
CA GLY A 15 -2.52 4.72 11.13
C GLY A 15 -2.26 3.32 11.67
N MET A 16 -2.25 3.15 12.99
CA MET A 16 -2.04 1.84 13.63
C MET A 16 -3.17 0.84 13.33
N TYR A 17 -4.43 1.28 13.25
CA TYR A 17 -5.54 0.41 12.84
C TYR A 17 -5.45 0.00 11.37
N LEU A 18 -5.10 0.93 10.47
CA LEU A 18 -4.86 0.58 9.06
C LEU A 18 -3.68 -0.39 8.90
N TYR A 19 -2.63 -0.24 9.70
CA TYR A 19 -1.50 -1.18 9.69
C TYR A 19 -1.96 -2.58 10.08
N ARG A 20 -2.74 -2.69 11.15
CA ARG A 20 -3.30 -3.97 11.64
C ARG A 20 -4.23 -4.61 10.62
N MET A 21 -5.06 -3.82 9.94
CA MET A 21 -5.92 -4.32 8.86
C MET A 21 -5.10 -4.79 7.66
N GLY A 22 -4.06 -4.04 7.25
CA GLY A 22 -3.12 -4.46 6.21
C GLY A 22 -2.44 -5.77 6.57
N PHE A 23 -1.95 -5.91 7.80
CA PHE A 23 -1.35 -7.15 8.30
C PHE A 23 -2.35 -8.31 8.33
N GLY A 24 -3.61 -8.07 8.68
CA GLY A 24 -4.68 -9.07 8.60
C GLY A 24 -4.88 -9.58 7.17
N MET A 25 -4.91 -8.68 6.19
CA MET A 25 -4.99 -9.04 4.76
C MET A 25 -3.75 -9.80 4.28
N TRP A 26 -2.57 -9.50 4.82
CA TRP A 26 -1.35 -10.26 4.55
C TRP A 26 -1.45 -11.70 5.07
N LEU A 27 -1.99 -11.91 6.27
CA LEU A 27 -2.22 -13.25 6.80
C LEU A 27 -3.22 -14.03 5.94
N LEU A 28 -4.29 -13.37 5.48
CA LEU A 28 -5.23 -13.97 4.54
C LEU A 28 -4.55 -14.36 3.22
N TYR A 29 -3.66 -13.52 2.69
CA TYR A 29 -2.85 -13.85 1.52
C TYR A 29 -2.04 -15.14 1.71
N LEU A 30 -1.46 -15.36 2.91
CA LEU A 30 -0.72 -16.58 3.22
C LEU A 30 -1.64 -17.80 3.34
N VAL A 31 -2.76 -17.67 4.05
CA VAL A 31 -3.74 -18.76 4.25
C VAL A 31 -4.36 -19.20 2.92
N LEU A 32 -4.67 -18.26 2.03
CA LEU A 32 -5.16 -18.54 0.68
C LEU A 32 -4.13 -19.24 -0.22
N GLY A 33 -2.87 -19.30 0.19
CA GLY A 33 -1.83 -20.10 -0.46
C GLY A 33 -1.84 -21.58 -0.06
N ALA A 34 -2.58 -21.97 0.97
CA ALA A 34 -2.63 -23.35 1.44
C ALA A 34 -3.41 -24.24 0.45
N PRO A 35 -2.99 -25.51 0.25
CA PRO A 35 -3.63 -26.43 -0.71
C PRO A 35 -5.11 -26.70 -0.40
N ALA A 36 -5.52 -26.58 0.87
CA ALA A 36 -6.90 -26.71 1.31
C ALA A 36 -7.82 -25.59 0.79
N MET A 37 -7.27 -24.43 0.44
CA MET A 37 -8.02 -23.23 0.04
C MET A 37 -7.99 -22.99 -1.48
N ARG A 38 -7.72 -24.03 -2.28
CA ARG A 38 -7.63 -23.94 -3.76
C ARG A 38 -8.83 -23.25 -4.42
N THR A 39 -10.03 -23.40 -3.86
CA THR A 39 -11.27 -22.78 -4.36
C THR A 39 -11.24 -21.25 -4.31
N TYR A 40 -10.44 -20.66 -3.40
CA TYR A 40 -10.35 -19.21 -3.19
C TYR A 40 -9.03 -18.61 -3.68
N LEU A 41 -8.24 -19.39 -4.42
CA LEU A 41 -6.89 -19.02 -4.82
C LEU A 41 -6.85 -17.78 -5.74
N HIS A 42 -7.96 -17.46 -6.41
CA HIS A 42 -8.08 -16.24 -7.22
C HIS A 42 -8.09 -14.96 -6.39
N TYR A 43 -8.64 -14.96 -5.17
CA TYR A 43 -8.61 -13.79 -4.28
C TYR A 43 -7.25 -13.54 -3.64
N ARG A 44 -6.32 -14.48 -3.75
CA ARG A 44 -5.01 -14.39 -3.11
C ARG A 44 -4.27 -13.15 -3.58
N THR A 45 -4.16 -12.92 -4.88
CA THR A 45 -3.45 -11.75 -5.43
C THR A 45 -4.06 -10.44 -4.95
N ASP A 46 -5.39 -10.35 -4.95
CA ASP A 46 -6.11 -9.15 -4.52
C ASP A 46 -5.89 -8.85 -3.04
N CYS A 47 -5.91 -9.88 -2.18
CA CYS A 47 -5.56 -9.74 -0.76
C CYS A 47 -4.11 -9.25 -0.56
N GLY A 48 -3.16 -9.75 -1.35
CA GLY A 48 -1.77 -9.31 -1.30
C GLY A 48 -1.61 -7.83 -1.68
N VAL A 49 -2.28 -7.40 -2.76
CA VAL A 49 -2.27 -6.00 -3.22
C VAL A 49 -2.92 -5.09 -2.19
N LEU A 50 -4.10 -5.44 -1.69
CA LEU A 50 -4.82 -4.67 -0.68
C LEU A 50 -4.03 -4.56 0.63
N SER A 51 -3.42 -5.65 1.08
CA SER A 51 -2.51 -5.65 2.24
C SER A 51 -1.41 -4.61 2.07
N PHE A 52 -0.72 -4.66 0.93
CA PHE A 52 0.40 -3.78 0.68
C PHE A 52 -0.04 -2.31 0.56
N ALA A 53 -1.14 -2.04 -0.15
CA ALA A 53 -1.74 -0.70 -0.25
C ALA A 53 -2.13 -0.14 1.13
N LEU A 54 -2.79 -0.93 1.98
CA LEU A 54 -3.19 -0.52 3.33
C LEU A 54 -1.98 -0.22 4.23
N MET A 55 -0.91 -1.01 4.12
CA MET A 55 0.32 -0.76 4.86
C MET A 55 1.01 0.53 4.43
N VAL A 56 1.05 0.83 3.12
CA VAL A 56 1.60 2.09 2.62
C VAL A 56 0.77 3.28 3.10
N ILE A 57 -0.57 3.21 2.99
CA ILE A 57 -1.48 4.27 3.46
C ILE A 57 -1.33 4.48 4.97
N SER A 58 -1.27 3.40 5.75
CA SER A 58 -1.02 3.44 7.18
C SER A 58 0.29 4.17 7.51
N PHE A 59 1.37 3.87 6.77
CA PHE A 59 2.66 4.51 6.94
C PHE A 59 2.60 6.00 6.60
N SER A 60 1.90 6.37 5.52
CA SER A 60 1.66 7.77 5.15
C SER A 60 0.88 8.54 6.22
N ILE A 61 -0.14 7.94 6.83
CA ILE A 61 -0.93 8.55 7.92
C ILE A 61 -0.06 8.75 9.16
N ALA A 62 0.75 7.75 9.54
CA ALA A 62 1.66 7.86 10.67
C ALA A 62 2.70 8.98 10.49
N MET A 63 3.09 9.26 9.24
CA MET A 63 4.04 10.32 8.90
C MET A 63 3.49 11.72 9.08
N VAL A 64 2.18 11.92 8.88
CA VAL A 64 1.54 13.20 9.14
C VAL A 64 1.64 13.57 10.63
N TYR A 65 1.44 12.61 11.53
CA TYR A 65 1.62 12.83 12.97
C TYR A 65 3.09 13.20 13.29
N ASP A 66 4.05 12.44 12.76
CA ASP A 66 5.48 12.66 13.01
C ASP A 66 5.97 14.00 12.43
N TYR A 67 5.39 14.49 11.35
CA TYR A 67 5.72 15.80 10.78
C TYR A 67 5.49 16.94 11.79
N PHE A 68 4.41 16.87 12.57
CA PHE A 68 4.06 17.92 13.53
C PHE A 68 4.69 17.75 14.91
N HIS A 69 4.99 16.51 15.32
CA HIS A 69 5.47 16.22 16.68
C HIS A 69 6.95 15.82 16.76
N ASN A 70 7.53 15.26 15.69
CA ASN A 70 8.90 14.73 15.67
C ASN A 70 9.59 14.90 14.29
N PRO A 71 10.01 16.12 13.93
CA PRO A 71 10.53 16.43 12.59
C PRO A 71 11.78 15.62 12.21
N VAL A 72 12.64 15.29 13.17
CA VAL A 72 13.85 14.47 12.93
C VAL A 72 13.50 13.03 12.52
N ALA A 73 12.47 12.45 13.17
CA ALA A 73 11.99 11.12 12.82
C ALA A 73 11.28 11.12 11.46
N TYR A 74 10.57 12.21 11.13
CA TYR A 74 9.91 12.40 9.84
C TYR A 74 10.89 12.40 8.66
N GLU A 75 12.01 13.12 8.74
CA GLU A 75 12.98 13.14 7.63
C GLU A 75 13.52 11.76 7.27
N THR A 76 13.80 10.94 8.29
CA THR A 76 14.30 9.57 8.08
C THR A 76 13.21 8.70 7.46
N LYS A 77 12.00 8.73 8.03
CA LYS A 77 10.88 7.92 7.55
C LYS A 77 10.39 8.36 6.15
N LYS A 78 10.64 9.60 5.75
CA LYS A 78 10.26 10.12 4.41
C LYS A 78 11.00 9.38 3.30
N LYS A 79 12.27 9.03 3.53
CA LYS A 79 13.06 8.22 2.59
C LYS A 79 12.46 6.83 2.42
N TRP A 80 12.05 6.21 3.53
CA TRP A 80 11.38 4.90 3.52
C TRP A 80 10.01 4.94 2.84
N LEU A 81 9.26 6.03 3.03
CA LEU A 81 7.98 6.25 2.36
C LEU A 81 8.17 6.27 0.84
N PHE A 82 9.16 7.02 0.36
CA PHE A 82 9.48 7.09 -1.06
C PHE A 82 9.83 5.70 -1.63
N ILE A 83 10.69 4.95 -0.94
CA ILE A 83 11.03 3.57 -1.33
C ILE A 83 9.77 2.69 -1.41
N SER A 84 8.88 2.78 -0.41
CA SER A 84 7.64 2.00 -0.40
C SER A 84 6.71 2.33 -1.58
N TYR A 85 6.64 3.60 -2.01
CA TYR A 85 5.88 4.02 -3.19
C TYR A 85 6.52 3.53 -4.50
N VAL A 86 7.85 3.54 -4.61
CA VAL A 86 8.55 2.97 -5.77
C VAL A 86 8.27 1.48 -5.89
N VAL A 87 8.31 0.75 -4.76
CA VAL A 87 7.94 -0.68 -4.72
C VAL A 87 6.47 -0.87 -5.10
N LEU A 88 5.56 -0.04 -4.58
CA LEU A 88 4.13 -0.08 -4.93
C LEU A 88 3.92 0.11 -6.44
N ALA A 89 4.56 1.12 -7.03
CA ALA A 89 4.49 1.38 -8.45
C ALA A 89 5.03 0.19 -9.26
N GLY A 90 6.15 -0.40 -8.84
CA GLY A 90 6.71 -1.59 -9.47
C GLY A 90 5.77 -2.80 -9.40
N VAL A 91 5.14 -3.05 -8.25
CA VAL A 91 4.17 -4.14 -8.06
C VAL A 91 2.93 -3.92 -8.94
N ILE A 92 2.37 -2.71 -8.95
CA ILE A 92 1.21 -2.38 -9.80
C ILE A 92 1.58 -2.53 -11.28
N TYR A 93 2.73 -2.00 -11.69
CA TYR A 93 3.22 -2.12 -13.07
C TYR A 93 3.34 -3.59 -13.49
N PHE A 94 3.96 -4.43 -12.67
CA PHE A 94 4.05 -5.86 -12.96
C PHE A 94 2.69 -6.54 -13.00
N LEU A 95 1.75 -6.21 -12.12
CA LEU A 95 0.42 -6.82 -12.12
C LEU A 95 -0.41 -6.41 -13.34
N GLU A 96 -0.36 -5.13 -13.72
CA GLU A 96 -1.11 -4.59 -14.87
C GLU A 96 -0.51 -5.06 -16.20
N PHE A 97 0.82 -5.06 -16.33
CA PHE A 97 1.50 -5.32 -17.60
C PHE A 97 1.90 -6.78 -17.84
N LYS A 98 1.90 -7.66 -16.83
CA LYS A 98 2.22 -9.08 -17.03
C LYS A 98 1.15 -9.85 -17.82
N GLY A 99 -0.05 -9.29 -17.98
CA GLY A 99 -1.10 -9.84 -18.85
C GLY A 99 -1.05 -9.33 -20.30
N SER A 100 -0.26 -8.31 -20.59
CA SER A 100 -0.15 -7.71 -21.92
C SER A 100 1.16 -8.13 -22.56
N ASN A 101 1.09 -9.03 -23.56
CA ASN A 101 2.20 -9.33 -24.47
C ASN A 101 2.68 -8.10 -25.28
N ASN A 102 2.18 -6.89 -25.02
CA ASN A 102 2.62 -5.65 -25.63
C ASN A 102 3.69 -4.99 -24.76
N PHE A 103 4.87 -5.63 -24.72
CA PHE A 103 6.01 -5.18 -23.94
C PHE A 103 6.50 -3.76 -24.32
N LEU A 104 6.05 -3.17 -25.45
CA LEU A 104 6.58 -1.91 -25.99
C LEU A 104 5.60 -1.08 -26.84
N ASP A 105 4.28 -0.99 -26.52
CA ASP A 105 3.43 -0.03 -27.25
C ASP A 105 3.58 1.38 -26.63
N LEU A 106 4.73 2.01 -26.90
CA LEU A 106 5.08 3.42 -26.59
C LEU A 106 4.17 4.45 -27.31
N LYS A 107 3.12 4.01 -28.01
CA LYS A 107 2.14 4.87 -28.67
C LYS A 107 1.44 5.84 -27.72
N TRP A 108 1.29 5.48 -26.45
CA TRP A 108 0.68 6.39 -25.47
C TRP A 108 1.52 7.65 -25.22
N LEU A 109 2.86 7.56 -25.30
CA LEU A 109 3.76 8.71 -25.15
C LEU A 109 3.79 9.60 -26.40
N LEU A 110 3.63 9.02 -27.59
CA LEU A 110 3.58 9.75 -28.87
C LEU A 110 2.28 10.49 -29.12
N ASN A 111 1.19 10.12 -28.45
CA ASN A 111 -0.12 10.77 -28.64
C ASN A 111 -0.30 12.03 -27.76
N PHE A 112 0.69 12.32 -26.91
CA PHE A 112 0.72 13.49 -26.03
C PHE A 112 1.67 14.59 -26.52
N MET A 113 2.39 14.35 -27.62
CA MET A 113 3.33 15.29 -28.25
C MET A 113 2.78 15.83 -29.56
#